data_AF-A0A0R3FL49-F1
#
_entry.id   AF-A0A0R3FL49-F1
#
_cell.length_a   1.000
_cell.length_b   1.000
_cell.length_c   1.000
_cell.angle_alpha   90.00
_cell.angle_beta   90.00
_cell.angle_gamma   90.00
#
_symmetry.space_group_name_H-M   'P 1'
#
loop_
_entity.id
_entity.type
_entity.pdbx_description
1 polymer ?
#
loop_
_entity_poly.entity_id
_entity_poly.type
_entity_poly.pdbx_seq_one_letter_code
_entity_poly.pdbx_strand_id
1 'polypeptide(L)'
;MAIQAVAPAPETTTLWRTARAVLALPVTVTVLIPLVILYGSGMQVPSWMSDQMSMTATVIGTLLVAAGLFLVTRTVMLFHQTGKGSLAPFDPPVRLVVLGPYRHTRNPMITGVIAILLGEALAVNSMGLLIYAAVFVAVNAIYFPLVEERGLLRRFGRDYAEYAQHVPRWVPRLSPWTQPESAR
;
A
#
# COMPACT_ATOMS: atom_id res chain seq x y z
N MET A 1 -38.36 22.08 22.44
CA MET A 1 -38.27 20.73 21.84
C MET A 1 -36.78 20.42 21.72
N ALA A 2 -36.29 19.42 22.46
CA ALA A 2 -34.87 19.25 22.78
C ALA A 2 -34.04 18.79 21.56
N ILE A 3 -32.94 19.48 21.30
CA ILE A 3 -31.87 19.02 20.41
C ILE A 3 -31.15 17.89 21.14
N GLN A 4 -31.41 16.64 20.74
CA GLN A 4 -30.63 15.50 21.23
C GLN A 4 -29.21 15.63 20.68
N ALA A 5 -28.27 15.98 21.57
CA ALA A 5 -26.86 15.79 21.32
C ALA A 5 -26.60 14.27 21.26
N VAL A 6 -26.39 13.75 20.04
CA VAL A 6 -25.88 12.40 19.84
C VAL A 6 -24.51 12.34 20.51
N ALA A 7 -24.38 11.53 21.56
CA ALA A 7 -23.09 11.32 22.21
C ALA A 7 -22.07 10.82 21.15
N PRO A 8 -20.84 11.36 21.12
CA PRO A 8 -19.82 10.84 20.22
C PRO A 8 -19.62 9.34 20.50
N ALA A 9 -19.64 8.52 19.45
CA ALA A 9 -19.41 7.09 19.58
C ALA A 9 -18.07 6.85 20.31
N PRO A 10 -17.97 5.83 21.18
CA PRO A 10 -16.74 5.58 21.92
C PRO A 10 -15.58 5.38 20.92
N GLU A 11 -14.47 6.10 21.13
CA GLU A 11 -13.34 6.24 20.19
C GLU A 11 -12.84 4.91 19.60
N THR A 12 -12.99 3.82 20.35
CA THR A 12 -12.63 2.45 19.96
C THR A 12 -13.45 1.90 18.79
N THR A 13 -14.73 2.29 18.67
CA THR A 13 -15.61 1.84 17.58
C THR A 13 -15.27 2.49 16.24
N THR A 14 -14.79 3.73 16.27
CA THR A 14 -14.35 4.47 15.08
C THR A 14 -13.00 3.96 14.58
N LEU A 15 -12.05 3.74 15.51
CA LEU A 15 -10.71 3.20 15.22
C LEU A 15 -10.76 1.80 14.59
N TRP A 16 -11.57 0.90 15.13
CA TRP A 16 -11.68 -0.47 14.62
C TRP A 16 -12.36 -0.55 13.25
N ARG A 17 -13.37 0.29 12.99
CA ARG A 17 -14.00 0.42 11.67
C ARG A 17 -13.02 0.94 10.63
N THR A 18 -12.23 1.95 10.99
CA THR A 18 -11.22 2.54 10.12
C THR A 18 -10.06 1.57 9.87
N ALA A 19 -9.54 0.90 10.90
CA ALA A 19 -8.51 -0.12 10.73
C ALA A 19 -8.98 -1.29 9.86
N ARG A 20 -10.23 -1.77 10.06
CA ARG A 20 -10.83 -2.78 9.19
C ARG A 20 -10.96 -2.31 7.75
N ALA A 21 -11.40 -1.08 7.49
CA ALA A 21 -11.51 -0.56 6.13
C ALA A 21 -10.13 -0.42 5.45
N VAL A 22 -9.13 0.05 6.20
CA VAL A 22 -7.74 0.22 5.75
C VAL A 22 -7.07 -1.12 5.46
N LEU A 23 -7.40 -2.18 6.21
CA LEU A 23 -6.87 -3.53 5.98
C LEU A 23 -7.70 -4.34 4.98
N ALA A 24 -9.01 -4.11 4.89
CA ALA A 24 -9.89 -4.83 3.98
C ALA A 24 -9.50 -4.62 2.52
N LEU A 25 -9.09 -3.40 2.14
CA LEU A 25 -8.68 -3.11 0.77
C LEU A 25 -7.40 -3.88 0.36
N PRO A 26 -6.26 -3.77 1.08
CA PRO A 26 -5.08 -4.58 0.82
C PRO A 26 -5.40 -6.07 0.83
N VAL A 27 -6.12 -6.59 1.82
CA VAL A 27 -6.47 -8.02 1.90
C VAL A 27 -7.31 -8.46 0.70
N THR A 28 -8.26 -7.64 0.25
CA THR A 28 -9.06 -7.95 -0.93
C THR A 28 -8.17 -8.02 -2.18
N VAL A 29 -7.29 -7.05 -2.35
CA VAL A 29 -6.41 -6.92 -3.51
C VAL A 29 -5.33 -7.99 -3.55
N THR A 30 -4.74 -8.35 -2.41
CA THR A 30 -3.62 -9.27 -2.30
C THR A 30 -4.01 -10.68 -1.90
N VAL A 31 -5.25 -10.96 -1.51
CA VAL A 31 -5.67 -12.31 -1.13
C VAL A 31 -6.90 -12.74 -1.89
N LEU A 32 -8.01 -12.01 -1.77
CA LEU A 32 -9.28 -12.46 -2.36
C LEU A 32 -9.24 -12.51 -3.89
N ILE A 33 -8.77 -11.44 -4.54
CA ILE A 33 -8.69 -11.41 -6.01
C ILE A 33 -7.69 -12.43 -6.55
N PRO A 34 -6.45 -12.53 -6.01
CA PRO A 34 -5.52 -13.59 -6.40
C PRO A 34 -6.13 -14.98 -6.25
N LEU A 35 -6.78 -15.28 -5.12
CA LEU A 35 -7.44 -16.56 -4.91
C LEU A 35 -8.51 -16.82 -5.97
N VAL A 36 -9.37 -15.84 -6.29
CA VAL A 36 -10.40 -16.00 -7.33
C VAL A 36 -9.78 -16.27 -8.70
N ILE A 37 -8.72 -15.54 -9.08
CA ILE A 37 -8.00 -15.76 -10.34
C ILE A 37 -7.42 -17.18 -10.38
N LEU A 38 -6.81 -17.60 -9.28
CA LEU A 38 -6.18 -18.89 -9.11
C LEU A 38 -7.22 -20.04 -9.20
N TYR A 39 -8.30 -19.98 -8.44
CA TYR A 39 -9.38 -20.98 -8.52
C TYR A 39 -10.10 -20.98 -9.87
N GLY A 40 -10.36 -19.79 -10.44
CA GLY A 40 -11.02 -19.64 -11.75
C GLY A 40 -10.17 -20.14 -12.92
N SER A 41 -8.84 -20.09 -12.79
CA SER A 41 -7.90 -20.66 -13.77
C SER A 41 -7.81 -22.20 -13.70
N GLY A 42 -8.56 -22.84 -12.80
CA GLY A 42 -8.58 -24.29 -12.64
C GLY A 42 -7.25 -24.85 -12.15
N MET A 43 -6.57 -24.11 -11.27
CA MET A 43 -5.19 -24.40 -10.88
C MET A 43 -5.02 -25.86 -10.47
N GLN A 44 -4.38 -26.63 -11.34
CA GLN A 44 -3.70 -27.83 -10.92
C GLN A 44 -2.52 -27.33 -10.10
N VAL A 45 -2.54 -27.53 -8.78
CA VAL A 45 -1.35 -27.30 -7.95
C VAL A 45 -0.21 -28.06 -8.63
N PRO A 46 0.86 -27.38 -9.09
CA PRO A 46 1.90 -28.05 -9.85
C PRO A 46 2.50 -29.17 -9.01
N SER A 47 2.67 -30.35 -9.61
CA SER A 47 3.34 -31.50 -9.02
C SER A 47 4.75 -31.10 -8.58
N TRP A 48 4.90 -30.61 -7.36
CA TRP A 48 6.15 -30.30 -6.66
C TRP A 48 7.38 -30.07 -7.56
N MET A 49 7.68 -28.82 -7.95
CA MET A 49 9.09 -28.39 -7.99
C MET A 49 9.99 -29.09 -9.05
N SER A 50 9.46 -29.45 -10.23
CA SER A 50 10.13 -30.32 -11.20
C SER A 50 11.31 -29.73 -11.99
N ASP A 51 11.59 -28.42 -11.87
CA ASP A 51 12.68 -27.73 -12.59
C ASP A 51 13.40 -26.68 -11.72
N GLN A 52 14.72 -26.56 -11.83
CA GLN A 52 15.55 -25.63 -11.03
C GLN A 52 15.19 -24.15 -11.26
N MET A 53 14.69 -23.84 -12.45
CA MET A 53 14.16 -22.53 -12.83
C MET A 53 12.90 -22.19 -12.02
N SER A 54 12.04 -23.18 -11.76
CA SER A 54 10.82 -23.02 -10.96
C SER A 54 11.14 -22.78 -9.49
N MET A 55 12.16 -23.43 -8.94
CA MET A 55 12.56 -23.23 -7.53
C MET A 55 13.11 -21.82 -7.29
N THR A 56 13.95 -21.31 -8.19
CA THR A 56 14.49 -19.95 -8.09
C THR A 56 13.38 -18.90 -8.15
N ALA A 57 12.43 -19.05 -9.07
CA ALA A 57 11.26 -18.19 -9.18
C ALA A 57 10.42 -18.23 -7.89
N THR A 58 10.17 -19.40 -7.31
CA THR A 58 9.43 -19.52 -6.05
C THR A 58 10.13 -18.87 -4.88
N VAL A 59 11.45 -19.03 -4.74
CA VAL A 59 12.22 -18.37 -3.67
C VAL A 59 12.18 -16.85 -3.82
N ILE A 60 12.46 -16.32 -5.02
CA ILE A 60 12.42 -14.89 -5.29
C ILE A 60 11.00 -14.34 -5.05
N GLY A 61 9.97 -15.05 -5.53
CA GLY A 61 8.58 -14.65 -5.36
C GLY A 61 8.18 -14.60 -3.89
N THR A 62 8.53 -15.62 -3.11
CA THR A 62 8.26 -15.68 -1.67
C THR A 62 8.97 -14.57 -0.90
N LEU A 63 10.24 -14.29 -1.22
CA LEU A 63 10.99 -13.18 -0.63
C LEU A 63 10.35 -11.82 -0.97
N LEU A 64 9.84 -11.67 -2.19
CA LEU A 64 9.16 -10.45 -2.62
C LEU A 64 7.83 -10.25 -1.90
N VAL A 65 7.05 -11.32 -1.69
CA VAL A 65 5.84 -11.30 -0.86
C VAL A 65 6.18 -10.90 0.58
N ALA A 66 7.20 -11.51 1.18
CA ALA A 66 7.64 -11.19 2.54
C ALA A 66 8.07 -9.72 2.68
N ALA A 67 8.84 -9.20 1.72
CA ALA A 67 9.24 -7.80 1.68
C ALA A 67 8.03 -6.86 1.53
N GLY A 68 7.05 -7.21 0.68
CA GLY A 68 5.83 -6.45 0.51
C GLY A 68 4.95 -6.43 1.75
N LEU A 69 4.76 -7.58 2.41
CA LEU A 69 4.05 -7.69 3.69
C LEU A 69 4.73 -6.87 4.78
N PHE A 70 6.06 -6.88 4.84
CA PHE A 70 6.82 -6.03 5.73
C PHE A 70 6.52 -4.55 5.50
N LEU A 71 6.57 -4.07 4.25
CA LEU A 71 6.25 -2.67 3.92
C LEU A 71 4.81 -2.29 4.28
N VAL A 72 3.83 -3.13 3.94
CA VAL A 72 2.41 -2.88 4.27
C VAL A 72 2.24 -2.80 5.78
N THR A 73 2.78 -3.76 6.54
CA THR A 73 2.68 -3.80 8.00
C THR A 73 3.36 -2.60 8.64
N ARG A 74 4.57 -2.24 8.21
CA ARG A 74 5.30 -1.05 8.69
C ARG A 74 4.52 0.23 8.42
N THR A 75 3.87 0.33 7.26
CA THR A 75 3.04 1.48 6.90
C THR A 75 1.82 1.56 7.81
N VAL A 76 1.07 0.47 7.98
CA VAL A 76 -0.10 0.42 8.88
C VAL A 76 0.29 0.75 10.32
N MET A 77 1.38 0.19 10.83
CA MET A 77 1.88 0.49 12.19
C MET A 77 2.26 1.96 12.35
N LEU A 78 2.88 2.58 11.34
CA LEU A 78 3.24 4.00 11.39
C LEU A 78 2.00 4.89 11.54
N PHE A 79 0.93 4.63 10.80
CA PHE A 79 -0.32 5.39 10.95
C PHE A 79 -0.98 5.16 12.30
N HIS A 80 -1.01 3.90 12.77
CA HIS A 80 -1.53 3.58 14.08
C HIS A 80 -0.78 4.33 15.20
N GLN A 81 0.55 4.45 15.10
CA GLN A 81 1.38 5.13 16.09
C GLN A 81 1.32 6.66 15.98
N THR A 82 1.10 7.20 14.77
CA THR A 82 1.10 8.66 14.53
C THR A 82 -0.26 9.31 14.82
N GLY A 83 -1.35 8.54 14.85
CA GLY A 83 -2.59 8.85 15.58
C GLY A 83 -3.36 10.14 15.23
N LYS A 84 -3.03 10.84 14.13
CA LYS A 84 -3.65 12.14 13.75
C LYS A 84 -4.18 12.16 12.30
N GLY A 85 -4.71 11.02 11.85
CA GLY A 85 -5.32 10.81 10.53
C GLY A 85 -5.14 9.37 10.04
N SER A 86 -6.11 8.88 9.28
CA SER A 86 -6.13 7.53 8.70
C SER A 86 -5.62 7.50 7.25
N LEU A 87 -5.28 6.30 6.76
CA LEU A 87 -5.13 6.00 5.33
C LEU A 87 -6.46 6.06 4.57
N ALA A 88 -7.58 6.12 5.28
CA ALA A 88 -8.90 6.19 4.67
C ALA A 88 -9.14 7.58 4.04
N PRO A 89 -9.71 7.66 2.82
CA PRO A 89 -10.03 8.92 2.15
C PRO A 89 -10.87 9.91 2.98
N PHE A 90 -11.57 9.41 4.00
CA PHE A 90 -12.56 10.12 4.80
C PHE A 90 -11.99 10.77 6.08
N ASP A 91 -10.72 10.51 6.44
CA ASP A 91 -10.05 11.14 7.60
C ASP A 91 -8.57 11.44 7.31
N PRO A 92 -8.29 12.45 6.46
CA PRO A 92 -6.97 12.62 5.90
C PRO A 92 -6.05 13.41 6.87
N PRO A 93 -4.74 13.12 6.92
CA PRO A 93 -3.82 13.63 7.96
C PRO A 93 -3.65 15.15 7.98
N VAL A 94 -3.62 15.77 9.16
CA VAL A 94 -3.56 17.25 9.33
C VAL A 94 -2.19 17.85 8.95
N ARG A 95 -1.13 17.04 8.96
CA ARG A 95 0.23 17.42 8.56
C ARG A 95 0.80 16.40 7.57
N LEU A 96 1.70 16.85 6.70
CA LEU A 96 2.42 15.95 5.79
C LEU A 96 3.33 15.03 6.62
N VAL A 97 3.03 13.72 6.63
CA VAL A 97 3.79 12.73 7.41
C VAL A 97 4.93 12.21 6.54
N VAL A 98 6.17 12.62 6.84
CA VAL A 98 7.38 12.13 6.16
C VAL A 98 8.26 11.37 7.14
N LEU A 99 7.75 10.22 7.59
CA LEU A 99 8.39 9.36 8.60
C LEU A 99 8.53 7.92 8.11
N GLY A 100 9.56 7.23 8.59
CA GLY A 100 9.80 5.82 8.28
C GLY A 100 9.84 5.54 6.77
N PRO A 101 9.06 4.57 6.24
CA PRO A 101 9.04 4.23 4.82
C PRO A 101 8.72 5.40 3.88
N TYR A 102 7.97 6.40 4.34
CA TYR A 102 7.63 7.59 3.56
C TYR A 102 8.86 8.45 3.21
N ARG A 103 9.99 8.26 3.89
CA ARG A 103 11.25 8.95 3.56
C ARG A 103 11.94 8.36 2.33
N HIS A 104 11.54 7.16 1.91
CA HIS A 104 12.15 6.42 0.80
C HIS A 104 11.26 6.40 -0.44
N THR A 105 9.94 6.35 -0.26
CA THR A 105 8.95 6.36 -1.35
C THR A 105 7.70 7.08 -0.85
N ARG A 106 7.00 7.79 -1.74
CA ARG A 106 5.78 8.50 -1.35
C ARG A 106 4.62 7.57 -1.03
N ASN A 107 4.61 6.36 -1.62
CA ASN A 107 3.51 5.41 -1.48
C ASN A 107 4.01 4.01 -1.10
N PRO A 108 4.58 3.83 0.10
CA PRO A 108 5.18 2.56 0.54
C PRO A 108 4.16 1.41 0.59
N MET A 109 2.88 1.70 0.88
CA MET A 109 1.81 0.69 0.84
C MET A 109 1.58 0.15 -0.58
N ILE A 110 1.50 1.03 -1.59
CA ILE A 110 1.31 0.61 -2.99
C ILE A 110 2.51 -0.18 -3.47
N THR A 111 3.73 0.26 -3.13
CA THR A 111 4.96 -0.50 -3.41
C THR A 111 4.92 -1.90 -2.80
N GLY A 112 4.47 -2.00 -1.54
CA GLY A 112 4.31 -3.28 -0.86
C GLY A 112 3.28 -4.20 -1.52
N VAL A 113 2.14 -3.66 -1.94
CA VAL A 113 1.11 -4.40 -2.68
C VAL A 113 1.63 -4.88 -4.04
N ILE A 114 2.33 -4.03 -4.81
CA ILE A 114 2.94 -4.43 -6.08
C ILE A 114 3.95 -5.57 -5.88
N ALA A 115 4.78 -5.49 -4.83
CA ALA A 115 5.72 -6.54 -4.49
C ALA A 115 5.01 -7.87 -4.16
N ILE A 116 3.91 -7.82 -3.39
CA ILE A 116 3.12 -9.02 -3.10
C ILE A 116 2.55 -9.62 -4.39
N LEU A 117 1.89 -8.84 -5.24
CA LEU A 117 1.24 -9.35 -6.46
C LEU A 117 2.26 -9.94 -7.46
N LEU A 118 3.40 -9.28 -7.65
CA LEU A 118 4.48 -9.82 -8.48
C LEU A 118 5.11 -11.07 -7.86
N GLY A 119 5.24 -11.09 -6.53
CA GLY A 119 5.79 -12.22 -5.80
C GLY A 119 4.89 -13.44 -5.89
N GLU A 120 3.57 -13.27 -5.77
CA GLU A 120 2.58 -14.33 -5.96
C GLU A 120 2.59 -14.85 -7.40
N ALA A 121 2.58 -13.95 -8.38
CA ALA A 121 2.64 -14.31 -9.80
C ALA A 121 3.88 -15.16 -10.11
N LEU A 122 5.03 -14.78 -9.56
CA LEU A 122 6.29 -15.52 -9.73
C LEU A 122 6.31 -16.82 -8.93
N ALA A 123 5.78 -16.82 -7.70
CA ALA A 123 5.84 -17.97 -6.82
C ALA A 123 5.00 -19.15 -7.30
N VAL A 124 3.86 -18.87 -7.92
CA VAL A 124 2.94 -19.87 -8.48
C VAL A 124 3.01 -19.95 -10.01
N ASN A 125 3.95 -19.23 -10.64
CA ASN A 125 4.13 -19.15 -12.08
C ASN A 125 2.82 -18.85 -12.86
N SER A 126 2.06 -17.85 -12.42
CA SER A 126 0.74 -17.52 -12.97
C SER A 126 0.75 -16.26 -13.84
N MET A 127 0.51 -16.46 -15.14
CA MET A 127 0.31 -15.35 -16.08
C MET A 127 -0.92 -14.50 -15.72
N GLY A 128 -1.98 -15.11 -15.19
CA GLY A 128 -3.18 -14.39 -14.76
C GLY A 128 -2.88 -13.41 -13.63
N LEU A 129 -2.08 -13.82 -12.64
CA LEU A 129 -1.63 -12.92 -11.58
C LEU A 129 -0.66 -11.85 -12.08
N LEU A 130 0.20 -12.17 -13.05
CA LEU A 130 1.09 -11.19 -13.65
C LEU A 130 0.31 -10.09 -14.40
N ILE A 131 -0.71 -10.47 -15.17
CA ILE A 131 -1.62 -9.53 -15.84
C ILE A 131 -2.35 -8.69 -14.80
N TYR A 132 -2.85 -9.31 -13.72
CA TYR A 132 -3.51 -8.59 -12.64
C TYR A 132 -2.58 -7.57 -11.95
N ALA A 133 -1.34 -7.95 -11.67
CA ALA A 133 -0.32 -7.04 -11.13
C ALA A 133 -0.07 -5.86 -12.09
N ALA A 134 0.04 -6.12 -13.40
CA ALA A 134 0.21 -5.08 -14.41
C ALA A 134 -1.00 -4.13 -14.49
N VAL A 135 -2.23 -4.65 -14.44
CA VAL A 135 -3.47 -3.85 -14.38
C VAL A 135 -3.49 -2.99 -13.11
N PHE A 136 -3.15 -3.57 -11.95
CA PHE A 136 -3.08 -2.83 -10.69
C PHE A 136 -2.09 -1.66 -10.78
N VAL A 137 -0.90 -1.88 -11.35
CA VAL A 137 0.10 -0.84 -11.58
C VAL A 137 -0.45 0.23 -12.53
N ALA A 138 -1.06 -0.16 -13.66
CA ALA A 138 -1.59 0.77 -14.65
C ALA A 138 -2.70 1.66 -14.07
N VAL A 139 -3.64 1.09 -13.34
CA VAL A 139 -4.72 1.83 -12.67
C VAL A 139 -4.13 2.83 -11.67
N ASN A 140 -3.18 2.40 -10.84
CA ASN A 140 -2.52 3.30 -9.88
C ASN A 140 -1.66 4.36 -10.59
N ALA A 141 -1.08 4.06 -11.75
CA ALA A 141 -0.25 5.02 -12.51
C ALA A 141 -1.07 6.21 -13.00
N ILE A 142 -2.36 5.99 -13.22
CA ILE A 142 -3.33 7.00 -13.66
C ILE A 142 -3.98 7.67 -12.45
N TYR A 143 -4.48 6.88 -11.49
CA TYR A 143 -5.22 7.38 -10.34
C TYR A 143 -4.36 8.29 -9.44
N PHE A 144 -3.14 7.87 -9.10
CA PHE A 144 -2.33 8.59 -8.13
C PHE A 144 -1.98 10.02 -8.57
N PRO A 145 -1.44 10.26 -9.78
CA PRO A 145 -1.11 11.61 -10.22
C PRO A 145 -2.33 12.51 -10.38
N LEU A 146 -3.46 11.94 -10.81
CA LEU A 146 -4.66 12.71 -11.16
C LEU A 146 -5.53 13.06 -9.96
N VAL A 147 -5.55 12.20 -8.95
CA VAL A 147 -6.43 12.34 -7.79
C VAL A 147 -5.61 12.64 -6.55
N GLU A 148 -4.78 11.68 -6.13
CA GLU A 148 -4.05 11.76 -4.86
C GLU A 148 -3.03 12.90 -4.84
N GLU A 149 -2.10 12.95 -5.80
CA GLU A 149 -1.05 13.97 -5.80
C GLU A 149 -1.60 15.38 -5.99
N ARG A 150 -2.66 15.54 -6.80
CA ARG A 150 -3.36 16.83 -6.92
C ARG A 150 -4.06 17.22 -5.62
N GLY A 151 -4.68 16.26 -4.93
CA GLY A 151 -5.29 16.48 -3.62
C GLY A 151 -4.24 16.89 -2.57
N LEU A 152 -3.12 16.17 -2.52
CA LEU A 152 -2.00 16.44 -1.61
C LEU A 152 -1.36 17.80 -1.91
N LEU A 153 -1.17 18.16 -3.18
CA LEU A 153 -0.65 19.46 -3.58
C LEU A 153 -1.61 20.59 -3.22
N ARG A 154 -2.93 20.43 -3.41
CA ARG A 154 -3.93 21.42 -2.99
C ARG A 154 -3.95 21.62 -1.48
N ARG A 155 -3.70 20.56 -0.71
CA ARG A 155 -3.79 20.59 0.76
C ARG A 155 -2.51 21.10 1.44
N PHE A 156 -1.36 20.66 0.97
CA PHE A 156 -0.06 20.92 1.61
C PHE A 156 0.84 21.86 0.81
N GLY A 157 0.44 22.24 -0.41
CA GLY A 157 1.12 23.26 -1.21
C GLY A 157 2.60 22.97 -1.41
N ARG A 158 3.43 23.95 -1.02
CA ARG A 158 4.87 23.95 -1.24
C ARG A 158 5.59 22.79 -0.53
N ASP A 159 5.17 22.44 0.67
CA ASP A 159 5.80 21.37 1.45
C ASP A 159 5.69 20.02 0.74
N TYR A 160 4.52 19.74 0.14
CA TYR A 160 4.35 18.52 -0.65
C TYR A 160 5.09 18.60 -1.99
N ALA A 161 5.12 19.77 -2.64
CA ALA A 161 5.87 19.94 -3.89
C ALA A 161 7.36 19.66 -3.69
N GLU A 162 7.96 20.19 -2.62
CA GLU A 162 9.36 19.95 -2.28
C GLU A 162 9.62 18.47 -1.96
N TYR A 163 8.77 17.86 -1.13
CA TYR A 163 8.85 16.44 -0.84
C TYR A 163 8.74 15.57 -2.10
N ALA A 164 7.81 15.89 -3.01
CA ALA A 164 7.56 15.16 -4.25
C ALA A 164 8.70 15.25 -5.26
N GLN A 165 9.49 16.33 -5.23
CA GLN A 165 10.70 16.48 -6.05
C GLN A 165 11.83 15.55 -5.59
N HIS A 166 11.90 15.25 -4.30
CA HIS A 166 13.02 14.49 -3.73
C HIS A 166 12.70 13.02 -3.49
N VAL A 167 11.43 12.67 -3.27
CA VAL A 167 11.03 11.29 -2.96
C VAL A 167 10.24 10.71 -4.13
N PRO A 168 10.67 9.57 -4.71
CA PRO A 168 9.99 8.94 -5.84
C PRO A 168 8.62 8.40 -5.40
N ARG A 169 7.73 8.22 -6.38
CA ARG A 169 6.35 7.81 -6.12
C ARG A 169 6.25 6.38 -5.58
N TRP A 170 6.98 5.43 -6.19
CA TRP A 170 6.84 4.00 -5.92
C TRP A 170 8.16 3.27 -5.68
N VAL A 171 9.18 3.48 -6.51
CA VAL A 171 10.46 2.77 -6.35
C VAL A 171 11.22 3.36 -5.15
N PRO A 172 11.45 2.61 -4.06
CA PRO A 172 12.07 3.18 -2.86
C PRO A 172 13.52 3.60 -3.12
N ARG A 173 13.90 4.75 -2.56
CA ARG A 173 15.30 5.17 -2.46
C ARG A 173 16.03 4.33 -1.43
N LEU A 174 17.33 4.09 -1.63
CA LEU A 174 18.18 3.43 -0.63
C LEU A 174 18.45 4.33 0.59
N SER A 175 18.61 5.64 0.36
CA SER A 175 18.81 6.63 1.41
C SER A 175 17.52 7.38 1.76
N PRO A 176 17.23 7.61 3.06
CA PRO A 176 16.05 8.33 3.48
C PRO A 176 16.20 9.83 3.20
N TRP A 177 15.15 10.46 2.68
CA TRP A 177 15.11 11.93 2.59
C TRP A 177 14.94 12.57 3.96
N THR A 178 15.68 13.65 4.23
CA THR A 178 15.56 14.52 5.41
C THR A 178 15.03 15.87 4.95
N GLN A 179 13.96 16.36 5.58
CA GLN A 179 13.50 17.72 5.33
C GLN A 179 14.54 18.73 5.86
N PRO A 180 14.96 19.73 5.06
CA PRO A 180 15.89 20.77 5.52
C PRO A 180 15.32 21.54 6.72
N GLU A 181 16.20 21.90 7.67
CA GLU A 181 15.83 22.48 8.96
C GLU A 181 15.21 23.89 8.87
N SER A 182 15.34 24.56 7.73
CA SER A 182 14.87 25.94 7.47
C SER A 182 13.35 26.10 7.28
N ALA A 183 12.56 25.04 7.44
CA ALA A 183 11.10 25.03 7.25
C ALA A 183 10.31 24.72 8.54
N ARG A 184 10.93 24.80 9.72
CA ARG A 184 10.27 24.63 11.03
C ARG A 184 9.72 25.92 11.61
#